data_AF-A0A964GKB7-F1
#
_entry.id   AF-A0A964GKB7-F1
#
_cell.length_a   1.000
_cell.length_b   1.000
_cell.length_c   1.000
_cell.angle_alpha   90.00
_cell.angle_beta   90.00
_cell.angle_gamma   90.00
#
_symmetry.space_group_name_H-M   'P 1'
#
loop_
_entity.id
_entity.type
_entity.pdbx_description
1 polymer ?
#
loop_
_entity_poly.entity_id
_entity_poly.type
_entity_poly.pdbx_seq_one_letter_code
_entity_poly.pdbx_strand_id
1 'polypeptide(L)'
;MPQGSPGSALSEREVQIAIAPLETLLREDLGAAAAAVDQWLQDISCGLLDLQSVRYHLEASVPVVANAFALVDALLDIAELVRNPSNDPLQWVSLGINLIGVVPVPLGLARARMVLRPVLHLTRQKLRRNPRANLGAVFLEILEGHLHANLRGELEHYVDGALEQLPAMLEAAGQTASQLFGGLAGLLKDAASGNLDAEVNHARARQQLAQVALYDSLFEVDAWTLAAAALANAGEGLLKSAYNGVARQFDEALPKLLQPLIDSLERLAARVPRFLDTLGQAEREQSIAWLLQRLLQTVRAHPPQRGMAAAVKADTTRQARHVLSEGHNESLSRQAPVRQAPNPRKNGPCPCTAHSIGYALGNELLSHTDFSLSGPFPVTWTRTYNSRLDKLDNGILGA
;
A
#
# COMPACT_ATOMS: atom_id res chain seq x y z
N MET A 1 41.38 -19.84 17.01
CA MET A 1 40.85 -18.92 15.99
C MET A 1 39.95 -19.70 15.05
N PRO A 2 38.66 -19.89 15.35
CA PRO A 2 37.74 -20.47 14.38
C PRO A 2 37.33 -19.38 13.38
N GLN A 3 37.53 -19.66 12.10
CA GLN A 3 37.19 -18.77 11.00
C GLN A 3 35.67 -18.65 10.89
N GLY A 4 35.18 -17.41 10.91
CA GLY A 4 33.76 -17.10 10.73
C GLY A 4 33.30 -17.41 9.32
N SER A 5 32.21 -18.16 9.21
CA SER A 5 31.47 -18.34 7.98
C SER A 5 31.07 -16.98 7.41
N PRO A 6 31.21 -16.74 6.09
CA PRO A 6 30.75 -15.51 5.47
C PRO A 6 29.22 -15.44 5.60
N GLY A 7 28.73 -14.39 6.26
CA GLY A 7 27.31 -14.13 6.43
C GLY A 7 26.62 -14.11 5.07
N SER A 8 25.56 -14.90 4.92
CA SER A 8 24.64 -14.81 3.80
C SER A 8 24.20 -13.36 3.65
N ALA A 9 24.48 -12.75 2.50
CA ALA A 9 23.89 -11.48 2.13
C ALA A 9 22.38 -11.59 2.37
N LEU A 10 21.86 -10.73 3.25
CA LEU A 10 20.43 -10.68 3.56
C LEU A 10 19.71 -10.43 2.24
N SER A 11 19.03 -11.46 1.72
CA SER A 11 18.14 -11.31 0.57
C SER A 11 17.19 -10.16 0.86
N GLU A 12 17.13 -9.18 -0.04
CA GLU A 12 16.26 -8.02 0.08
C GLU A 12 14.85 -8.49 0.46
N ARG A 13 14.38 -8.09 1.66
CA ARG A 13 13.13 -8.60 2.21
C ARG A 13 11.99 -8.12 1.33
N GLU A 14 11.13 -9.05 0.92
CA GLU A 14 9.94 -8.73 0.14
C GLU A 14 9.07 -7.68 0.85
N VAL A 15 8.56 -6.72 0.08
CA VAL A 15 7.67 -5.67 0.54
C VAL A 15 6.46 -6.31 1.24
N GLN A 16 6.23 -5.92 2.49
CA GLN A 16 5.14 -6.44 3.27
C GLN A 16 3.92 -5.53 3.16
N ILE A 17 2.76 -6.14 2.93
CA ILE A 17 1.50 -5.41 2.89
C ILE A 17 1.04 -5.16 4.32
N ALA A 18 0.74 -3.89 4.62
CA ALA A 18 0.09 -3.52 5.86
C ALA A 18 -1.42 -3.43 5.63
N ILE A 19 -2.21 -3.89 6.61
CA ILE A 19 -3.64 -3.57 6.69
C ILE A 19 -3.85 -2.66 7.88
N ALA A 20 -4.54 -1.55 7.68
CA ALA A 20 -5.01 -0.73 8.79
C ALA A 20 -6.44 -0.21 8.53
N PRO A 21 -7.19 0.12 9.59
CA PRO A 21 -8.42 0.87 9.46
C PRO A 21 -8.18 2.19 8.72
N LEU A 22 -9.04 2.54 7.76
CA LEU A 22 -8.96 3.80 7.00
C LEU A 22 -8.80 5.02 7.90
N GLU A 23 -9.49 5.04 9.04
CA GLU A 23 -9.44 6.14 10.02
C GLU A 23 -8.09 6.27 10.73
N THR A 24 -7.30 5.21 10.74
CA THR A 24 -5.94 5.19 11.32
C THR A 24 -4.85 5.44 10.29
N LEU A 25 -5.18 5.37 8.99
CA LEU A 25 -4.22 5.64 7.94
C LEU A 25 -3.88 7.13 7.92
N LEU A 26 -2.60 7.40 8.03
CA LEU A 26 -2.10 8.75 8.11
C LEU A 26 -1.91 9.33 6.70
N ARG A 27 -2.07 10.65 6.58
CA ARG A 27 -1.76 11.37 5.33
C ARG A 27 -0.31 11.11 4.89
N GLU A 28 0.56 10.97 5.87
CA GLU A 28 1.97 10.64 5.71
C GLU A 28 2.16 9.27 5.05
N ASP A 29 1.28 8.29 5.27
CA ASP A 29 1.38 6.96 4.64
C ASP A 29 1.09 7.06 3.13
N LEU A 30 0.01 7.77 2.76
CA LEU A 30 -0.28 8.06 1.35
C LEU A 30 0.84 8.90 0.72
N GLY A 31 1.35 9.88 1.45
CA GLY A 31 2.45 10.73 1.00
C GLY A 31 3.76 9.96 0.80
N ALA A 32 4.08 9.00 1.67
CA ALA A 32 5.25 8.14 1.53
C ALA A 32 5.13 7.21 0.31
N ALA A 33 3.94 6.66 0.08
CA ALA A 33 3.67 5.84 -1.10
C ALA A 33 3.75 6.68 -2.40
N ALA A 34 3.14 7.87 -2.41
CA ALA A 34 3.21 8.81 -3.53
C ALA A 34 4.65 9.28 -3.81
N ALA A 35 5.45 9.51 -2.77
CA ALA A 35 6.87 9.87 -2.91
C ALA A 35 7.69 8.75 -3.53
N ALA A 36 7.37 7.48 -3.24
CA ALA A 36 8.03 6.35 -3.88
C ALA A 36 7.70 6.25 -5.39
N VAL A 37 6.47 6.56 -5.79
CA VAL A 37 6.09 6.67 -7.21
C VAL A 37 6.82 7.83 -7.87
N ASP A 38 6.82 8.99 -7.23
CA ASP A 38 7.49 10.20 -7.74
C ASP A 38 8.99 9.97 -7.96
N GLN A 39 9.66 9.36 -6.98
CA GLN A 39 11.06 8.98 -7.09
C GLN A 39 11.30 8.00 -8.24
N TRP A 40 10.45 6.98 -8.39
CA TRP A 40 10.56 6.05 -9.52
C TRP A 40 10.41 6.76 -10.86
N LEU A 41 9.44 7.67 -11.01
CA LEU A 41 9.24 8.46 -12.22
C LEU A 41 10.49 9.30 -12.54
N GLN A 42 11.08 9.94 -11.54
CA GLN A 42 12.33 10.68 -11.71
C GLN A 42 13.48 9.76 -12.15
N ASP A 43 13.63 8.60 -11.52
CA ASP A 43 14.70 7.65 -11.84
C ASP A 43 14.63 7.16 -13.30
N ILE A 44 13.44 6.76 -13.76
CA ILE A 44 13.27 6.20 -15.11
C ILE A 44 13.31 7.25 -16.23
N SER A 45 13.01 8.49 -15.89
CA SER A 45 12.92 9.60 -16.85
C SER A 45 14.13 10.51 -16.82
N CYS A 46 15.18 10.18 -16.06
CA CYS A 46 16.32 11.07 -15.82
C CYS A 46 15.92 12.43 -15.22
N GLY A 47 14.88 12.44 -14.36
CA GLY A 47 14.36 13.62 -13.66
C GLY A 47 13.40 14.48 -14.48
N LEU A 48 12.92 14.00 -15.64
CA LEU A 48 12.01 14.75 -16.52
C LEU A 48 10.55 14.64 -16.11
N LEU A 49 10.17 13.54 -15.46
CA LEU A 49 8.80 13.27 -15.05
C LEU A 49 8.68 13.26 -13.53
N ASP A 50 7.56 13.79 -13.06
CA ASP A 50 7.10 13.73 -11.68
C ASP A 50 5.62 13.30 -11.64
N LEU A 51 5.11 13.02 -10.45
CA LEU A 51 3.72 12.58 -10.27
C LEU A 51 2.70 13.62 -10.79
N GLN A 52 3.05 14.90 -10.74
CA GLN A 52 2.18 15.98 -11.23
C GLN A 52 2.04 15.98 -12.76
N SER A 53 3.14 15.75 -13.46
CA SER A 53 3.18 15.62 -14.91
C SER A 53 2.33 14.44 -15.37
N VAL A 54 2.44 13.31 -14.67
CA VAL A 54 1.60 12.12 -14.91
C VAL A 54 0.12 12.43 -14.68
N ARG A 55 -0.24 13.08 -13.56
CA ARG A 55 -1.63 13.51 -13.32
C ARG A 55 -2.15 14.36 -14.47
N TYR A 56 -1.48 15.47 -14.79
CA TYR A 56 -1.98 16.44 -15.76
C TYR A 56 -2.29 15.82 -17.13
N HIS A 57 -1.43 14.89 -17.58
CA HIS A 57 -1.59 14.26 -18.88
C HIS A 57 -2.54 13.05 -18.87
N LEU A 58 -2.67 12.33 -17.74
CA LEU A 58 -3.48 11.11 -17.67
C LEU A 58 -4.86 11.30 -17.03
N GLU A 59 -5.10 12.38 -16.30
CA GLU A 59 -6.40 12.67 -15.64
C GLU A 59 -7.57 12.70 -16.64
N ALA A 60 -7.35 13.23 -17.85
CA ALA A 60 -8.37 13.26 -18.90
C ALA A 60 -8.62 11.89 -19.58
N SER A 61 -7.64 10.98 -19.52
CA SER A 61 -7.68 9.68 -20.23
C SER A 61 -8.04 8.51 -19.31
N VAL A 62 -7.75 8.64 -18.02
CA VAL A 62 -7.98 7.62 -16.99
C VAL A 62 -8.84 8.25 -15.88
N PRO A 63 -10.18 8.15 -15.95
CA PRO A 63 -11.06 8.65 -14.90
C PRO A 63 -10.89 7.77 -13.64
N VAL A 64 -9.99 8.18 -12.75
CA VAL A 64 -9.76 7.51 -11.46
C VAL A 64 -10.67 8.12 -10.40
N VAL A 65 -11.78 7.45 -10.11
CA VAL A 65 -12.89 8.03 -9.31
C VAL A 65 -12.98 7.44 -7.90
N ALA A 66 -12.12 6.51 -7.49
CA ALA A 66 -12.38 5.74 -6.27
C ALA A 66 -11.31 5.86 -5.17
N ASN A 67 -10.15 5.23 -5.34
CA ASN A 67 -9.24 4.96 -4.22
C ASN A 67 -7.80 5.41 -4.51
N ALA A 68 -7.35 6.46 -3.82
CA ALA A 68 -5.99 7.00 -3.94
C ALA A 68 -4.90 6.00 -3.54
N PHE A 69 -5.15 5.17 -2.54
CA PHE A 69 -4.21 4.11 -2.17
C PHE A 69 -4.12 3.03 -3.24
N ALA A 70 -5.25 2.64 -3.84
CA ALA A 70 -5.27 1.71 -4.96
C ALA A 70 -4.55 2.27 -6.20
N LEU A 71 -4.70 3.57 -6.48
CA LEU A 71 -3.99 4.24 -7.56
C LEU A 71 -2.47 4.22 -7.34
N VAL A 72 -2.01 4.68 -6.18
CA VAL A 72 -0.58 4.74 -5.86
C VAL A 72 0.03 3.34 -5.86
N ASP A 73 -0.64 2.35 -5.27
CA ASP A 73 -0.16 0.96 -5.29
C ASP A 73 -0.19 0.35 -6.71
N ALA A 74 -1.16 0.70 -7.57
CA ALA A 74 -1.14 0.28 -8.97
C ALA A 74 0.06 0.86 -9.73
N LEU A 75 0.42 2.13 -9.49
CA LEU A 75 1.60 2.75 -10.08
C LEU A 75 2.90 2.10 -9.55
N LEU A 76 2.94 1.69 -8.28
CA LEU A 76 4.06 0.93 -7.73
C LEU A 76 4.15 -0.49 -8.30
N ASP A 77 3.04 -1.17 -8.55
CA ASP A 77 3.03 -2.47 -9.24
C ASP A 77 3.51 -2.34 -10.70
N ILE A 78 3.11 -1.25 -11.39
CA ILE A 78 3.62 -0.91 -12.73
C ILE A 78 5.14 -0.70 -12.68
N ALA A 79 5.63 0.06 -11.69
CA ALA A 79 7.05 0.30 -11.49
C ALA A 79 7.83 -1.02 -11.30
N GLU A 80 7.27 -1.94 -10.51
CA GLU A 80 7.84 -3.26 -10.27
C GLU A 80 7.86 -4.12 -11.54
N LEU A 81 6.77 -4.13 -12.32
CA LEU A 81 6.70 -4.88 -13.59
C LEU A 81 7.67 -4.34 -14.65
N VAL A 82 7.91 -3.03 -14.67
CA VAL A 82 8.90 -2.41 -15.57
C VAL A 82 10.33 -2.76 -15.13
N ARG A 83 10.62 -2.72 -13.83
CA ARG A 83 11.94 -3.05 -13.27
C ARG A 83 12.26 -4.54 -13.40
N ASN A 84 11.28 -5.39 -13.10
CA ASN A 84 11.40 -6.83 -13.03
C ASN A 84 10.31 -7.50 -13.89
N PRO A 85 10.44 -7.49 -15.24
CA PRO A 85 9.44 -8.10 -16.12
C PRO A 85 9.28 -9.59 -15.83
N SER A 86 8.19 -9.95 -15.17
CA SER A 86 7.91 -11.32 -14.76
C SER A 86 6.63 -11.86 -15.40
N ASN A 87 6.62 -13.15 -15.67
CA ASN A 87 5.39 -13.88 -15.98
C ASN A 87 4.76 -14.49 -14.71
N ASP A 88 5.25 -14.16 -13.51
CA ASP A 88 4.72 -14.63 -12.23
C ASP A 88 3.25 -14.17 -12.07
N PRO A 89 2.28 -15.10 -12.07
CA PRO A 89 0.86 -14.76 -11.94
C PRO A 89 0.56 -13.92 -10.71
N LEU A 90 1.27 -14.12 -9.59
CA LEU A 90 1.03 -13.39 -8.34
C LEU A 90 1.42 -11.92 -8.41
N GLN A 91 2.33 -11.52 -9.32
CA GLN A 91 2.62 -10.09 -9.54
C GLN A 91 1.48 -9.43 -10.31
N TRP A 92 0.96 -10.10 -11.34
CA TRP A 92 -0.19 -9.63 -12.12
C TRP A 92 -1.47 -9.56 -11.28
N VAL A 93 -1.64 -10.46 -10.32
CA VAL A 93 -2.73 -10.43 -9.34
C VAL A 93 -2.68 -9.16 -8.48
N SER A 94 -1.48 -8.73 -8.03
CA SER A 94 -1.32 -7.48 -7.25
C SER A 94 -1.84 -6.29 -8.04
N LEU A 95 -1.35 -6.15 -9.29
CA LEU A 95 -1.79 -5.11 -10.20
C LEU A 95 -3.30 -5.17 -10.46
N GLY A 96 -3.84 -6.37 -10.73
CA GLY A 96 -5.27 -6.57 -10.96
C GLY A 96 -6.14 -6.16 -9.77
N ILE A 97 -5.75 -6.50 -8.55
CA ILE A 97 -6.45 -6.10 -7.32
C ILE A 97 -6.47 -4.57 -7.19
N ASN A 98 -5.35 -3.91 -7.44
CA ASN A 98 -5.23 -2.45 -7.33
C ASN A 98 -6.01 -1.72 -8.43
N LEU A 99 -5.93 -2.19 -9.67
CA LEU A 99 -6.69 -1.64 -10.79
C LEU A 99 -8.20 -1.80 -10.58
N ILE A 100 -8.66 -2.94 -10.06
CA ILE A 100 -10.06 -3.12 -9.67
C ILE A 100 -10.51 -2.06 -8.65
N GLY A 101 -9.62 -1.68 -7.72
CA GLY A 101 -9.87 -0.60 -6.76
C GLY A 101 -9.86 0.82 -7.36
N VAL A 102 -9.22 0.99 -8.52
CA VAL A 102 -9.10 2.26 -9.26
C VAL A 102 -10.31 2.52 -10.15
N VAL A 103 -10.84 1.48 -10.79
CA VAL A 103 -11.92 1.61 -11.77
C VAL A 103 -13.29 1.83 -11.08
N PRO A 104 -14.07 2.86 -11.48
CA PRO A 104 -15.40 3.11 -10.89
C PRO A 104 -16.49 2.11 -11.33
N VAL A 105 -16.28 1.44 -12.45
CA VAL A 105 -17.23 0.53 -13.11
C VAL A 105 -17.07 -0.92 -12.64
N PRO A 106 -18.17 -1.66 -12.41
CA PRO A 106 -19.56 -1.21 -12.41
C PRO A 106 -19.92 -0.43 -11.14
N LEU A 107 -20.93 0.45 -11.26
CA LEU A 107 -21.42 1.28 -10.16
C LEU A 107 -22.03 0.40 -9.06
N GLY A 108 -21.96 0.84 -7.80
CA GLY A 108 -22.52 0.12 -6.65
C GLY A 108 -21.60 -0.90 -5.98
N LEU A 109 -20.46 -1.26 -6.59
CA LEU A 109 -19.48 -2.18 -6.01
C LEU A 109 -18.33 -1.52 -5.22
N ALA A 110 -18.41 -0.22 -4.96
CA ALA A 110 -17.36 0.51 -4.23
C ALA A 110 -17.04 -0.14 -2.88
N ARG A 111 -18.06 -0.55 -2.11
CA ARG A 111 -17.88 -1.25 -0.83
C ARG A 111 -17.25 -2.62 -0.98
N ALA A 112 -17.66 -3.40 -1.99
CA ALA A 112 -17.08 -4.70 -2.27
C ALA A 112 -15.58 -4.57 -2.61
N ARG A 113 -15.20 -3.59 -3.43
CA ARG A 113 -13.78 -3.30 -3.75
C ARG A 113 -12.98 -2.98 -2.48
N MET A 114 -13.49 -2.08 -1.62
CA MET A 114 -12.82 -1.70 -0.37
C MET A 114 -12.64 -2.88 0.58
N VAL A 115 -13.64 -3.76 0.70
CA VAL A 115 -13.57 -4.94 1.59
C VAL A 115 -12.66 -6.03 1.03
N LEU A 116 -12.71 -6.28 -0.27
CA LEU A 116 -12.01 -7.42 -0.88
C LEU A 116 -10.53 -7.13 -1.16
N ARG A 117 -10.16 -5.89 -1.47
CA ARG A 117 -8.78 -5.52 -1.80
C ARG A 117 -7.78 -5.94 -0.71
N PRO A 118 -7.99 -5.64 0.59
CA PRO A 118 -7.07 -6.07 1.65
C PRO A 118 -7.03 -7.59 1.84
N VAL A 119 -8.17 -8.27 1.72
CA VAL A 119 -8.26 -9.74 1.84
C VAL A 119 -7.46 -10.42 0.73
N LEU A 120 -7.64 -9.98 -0.51
CA LEU A 120 -6.95 -10.53 -1.66
C LEU A 120 -5.44 -10.27 -1.59
N HIS A 121 -5.03 -9.08 -1.16
CA HIS A 121 -3.63 -8.72 -0.98
C HIS A 121 -2.93 -9.56 0.11
N LEU A 122 -3.55 -9.75 1.27
CA LEU A 122 -2.99 -10.63 2.30
C LEU A 122 -2.94 -12.09 1.86
N THR A 123 -3.97 -12.54 1.15
CA THR A 123 -4.01 -13.92 0.64
C THR A 123 -2.86 -14.14 -0.35
N ARG A 124 -2.64 -13.19 -1.26
CA ARG A 124 -1.51 -13.18 -2.19
C ARG A 124 -0.17 -13.22 -1.44
N GLN A 125 0.02 -12.37 -0.43
CA GLN A 125 1.24 -12.33 0.37
C GLN A 125 1.50 -13.66 1.10
N LYS A 126 0.46 -14.26 1.69
CA LYS A 126 0.53 -15.56 2.37
C LYS A 126 0.87 -16.69 1.39
N LEU A 127 0.28 -16.69 0.20
CA LEU A 127 0.57 -17.65 -0.86
C LEU A 127 1.99 -17.52 -1.40
N ARG A 128 2.50 -16.30 -1.55
CA ARG A 128 3.87 -16.08 -2.02
C ARG A 128 4.91 -16.57 -1.03
N ARG A 129 4.65 -16.39 0.28
CA ARG A 129 5.48 -16.93 1.37
C ARG A 129 5.35 -18.45 1.52
N ASN A 130 4.15 -18.98 1.32
CA ASN A 130 3.87 -20.41 1.42
C ASN A 130 2.88 -20.87 0.33
N PRO A 131 3.38 -21.32 -0.84
CA PRO A 131 2.53 -21.73 -1.96
C PRO A 131 1.62 -22.92 -1.67
N ARG A 132 1.93 -23.72 -0.64
CA ARG A 132 1.16 -24.90 -0.23
C ARG A 132 0.24 -24.64 0.97
N ALA A 133 0.05 -23.37 1.34
CA ALA A 133 -0.80 -23.03 2.47
C ALA A 133 -2.25 -23.50 2.24
N ASN A 134 -2.89 -24.00 3.31
CA ASN A 134 -4.32 -24.29 3.27
C ASN A 134 -5.08 -22.96 3.18
N LEU A 135 -5.65 -22.68 2.00
CA LEU A 135 -6.34 -21.43 1.75
C LEU A 135 -7.52 -21.16 2.68
N GLY A 136 -8.29 -22.19 3.05
CA GLY A 136 -9.38 -22.02 3.99
C GLY A 136 -8.89 -21.49 5.33
N ALA A 137 -7.78 -22.04 5.84
CA ALA A 137 -7.16 -21.58 7.07
C ALA A 137 -6.57 -20.16 6.93
N VAL A 138 -5.95 -19.85 5.79
CA VAL A 138 -5.43 -18.49 5.49
C VAL A 138 -6.57 -17.47 5.47
N PHE A 139 -7.68 -17.77 4.81
CA PHE A 139 -8.84 -16.90 4.80
C PHE A 139 -9.42 -16.72 6.19
N LEU A 140 -9.58 -17.80 6.98
CA LEU A 140 -10.06 -17.67 8.36
C LEU A 140 -9.13 -16.79 9.22
N GLU A 141 -7.82 -16.97 9.13
CA GLU A 141 -6.83 -16.12 9.80
C GLU A 141 -6.98 -14.64 9.40
N ILE A 142 -7.15 -14.37 8.10
CA ILE A 142 -7.36 -13.02 7.58
C ILE A 142 -8.69 -12.45 8.09
N LEU A 143 -9.77 -13.23 8.03
CA LEU A 143 -11.11 -12.82 8.46
C LEU A 143 -11.18 -12.54 9.96
N GLU A 144 -10.42 -13.28 10.78
CA GLU A 144 -10.31 -13.10 12.23
C GLU A 144 -9.41 -11.94 12.62
N GLY A 145 -8.27 -11.78 11.96
CA GLY A 145 -7.29 -10.75 12.29
C GLY A 145 -7.56 -9.37 11.66
N HIS A 146 -8.23 -9.32 10.51
CA HIS A 146 -8.22 -8.15 9.62
C HIS A 146 -9.60 -7.75 9.09
N LEU A 147 -10.69 -8.36 9.55
CA LEU A 147 -12.04 -7.97 9.18
C LEU A 147 -12.94 -7.85 10.41
N HIS A 148 -13.65 -6.73 10.50
CA HIS A 148 -14.62 -6.50 11.57
C HIS A 148 -15.80 -7.48 11.46
N ALA A 149 -16.38 -7.84 12.60
CA ALA A 149 -17.48 -8.81 12.69
C ALA A 149 -18.70 -8.42 11.83
N ASN A 150 -18.95 -7.12 11.64
CA ASN A 150 -20.07 -6.60 10.85
C ASN A 150 -19.86 -6.84 9.36
N LEU A 151 -18.65 -6.58 8.86
CA LEU A 151 -18.28 -6.81 7.47
C LEU A 151 -18.25 -8.31 7.14
N ARG A 152 -17.92 -9.16 8.12
CA ARG A 152 -18.01 -10.62 7.97
C ARG A 152 -19.43 -11.09 7.69
N GLY A 153 -20.44 -10.41 8.23
CA GLY A 153 -21.85 -10.72 8.00
C GLY A 153 -22.34 -10.45 6.58
N GLU A 154 -21.75 -9.47 5.91
CA GLU A 154 -22.11 -9.06 4.54
C GLU A 154 -21.11 -9.58 3.49
N LEU A 155 -20.04 -10.25 3.93
CA LEU A 155 -18.94 -10.66 3.06
C LEU A 155 -19.38 -11.61 1.95
N GLU A 156 -20.32 -12.52 2.24
CA GLU A 156 -20.88 -13.41 1.21
C GLU A 156 -21.51 -12.61 0.07
N HIS A 157 -22.36 -11.63 0.40
CA HIS A 157 -22.99 -10.75 -0.58
C HIS A 157 -21.94 -9.93 -1.38
N TYR A 158 -20.90 -9.42 -0.72
CA TYR A 158 -19.84 -8.70 -1.41
C TYR A 158 -19.02 -9.58 -2.35
N VAL A 159 -18.72 -10.83 -1.96
CA VAL A 159 -17.98 -11.77 -2.80
C VAL A 159 -18.83 -12.25 -3.98
N ASP A 160 -20.12 -12.57 -3.76
CA ASP A 160 -21.04 -12.97 -4.83
C ASP A 160 -21.20 -11.84 -5.86
N GLY A 161 -21.47 -10.61 -5.42
CA GLY A 161 -21.60 -9.45 -6.32
C GLY A 161 -20.29 -9.12 -7.06
N ALA A 162 -19.13 -9.30 -6.41
CA ALA A 162 -17.85 -9.13 -7.07
C ALA A 162 -17.57 -10.22 -8.11
N LEU A 163 -17.93 -11.48 -7.85
CA LEU A 163 -17.79 -12.57 -8.81
C LEU A 163 -18.69 -12.39 -10.04
N GLU A 164 -19.93 -11.94 -9.84
CA GLU A 164 -20.88 -11.67 -10.92
C GLU A 164 -20.36 -10.61 -11.91
N GLN A 165 -19.75 -9.55 -11.36
CA GLN A 165 -19.29 -8.39 -12.13
C GLN A 165 -17.78 -8.45 -12.46
N LEU A 166 -17.08 -9.51 -12.04
CA LEU A 166 -15.63 -9.63 -12.21
C LEU A 166 -15.17 -9.47 -13.67
N PRO A 167 -15.84 -10.03 -14.69
CA PRO A 167 -15.42 -9.84 -16.08
C PRO A 167 -15.42 -8.38 -16.50
N ALA A 168 -16.48 -7.63 -16.18
CA ALA A 168 -16.57 -6.20 -16.50
C ALA A 168 -15.52 -5.37 -15.75
N MET A 169 -15.25 -5.72 -14.49
CA MET A 169 -14.21 -5.07 -13.68
C MET A 169 -12.81 -5.30 -14.25
N LEU A 170 -12.50 -6.53 -14.70
CA LEU A 170 -11.20 -6.88 -15.28
C LEU A 170 -11.01 -6.27 -16.67
N GLU A 171 -12.07 -6.19 -17.49
CA GLU A 171 -12.03 -5.52 -18.78
C GLU A 171 -11.69 -4.04 -18.61
N ALA A 172 -12.42 -3.34 -17.74
CA ALA A 172 -12.18 -1.93 -17.47
C ALA A 172 -10.82 -1.68 -16.80
N ALA A 173 -10.38 -2.59 -15.92
CA ALA A 173 -9.03 -2.57 -15.37
C ALA A 173 -7.96 -2.73 -16.47
N GLY A 174 -8.20 -3.60 -17.45
CA GLY A 174 -7.31 -3.82 -18.59
C GLY A 174 -7.18 -2.60 -19.48
N GLN A 175 -8.30 -1.95 -19.79
CA GLN A 175 -8.32 -0.69 -20.54
C GLN A 175 -7.57 0.41 -19.78
N THR A 176 -7.87 0.58 -18.48
CA THR A 176 -7.22 1.57 -17.61
C THR A 176 -5.72 1.35 -17.55
N ALA A 177 -5.27 0.12 -17.36
CA ALA A 177 -3.85 -0.16 -17.29
C ALA A 177 -3.15 0.02 -18.64
N SER A 178 -3.77 -0.38 -19.74
CA SER A 178 -3.25 -0.10 -21.09
C SER A 178 -3.07 1.41 -21.31
N GLN A 179 -4.04 2.22 -20.88
CA GLN A 179 -3.94 3.69 -20.92
C GLN A 179 -2.84 4.23 -20.01
N LEU A 180 -2.64 3.67 -18.81
CA LEU A 180 -1.55 4.07 -17.91
C LEU A 180 -0.18 3.77 -18.52
N PHE A 181 0.03 2.54 -19.01
CA PHE A 181 1.29 2.15 -19.66
C PHE A 181 1.57 2.96 -20.92
N GLY A 182 0.58 3.06 -21.82
CA GLY A 182 0.71 3.83 -23.07
C GLY A 182 0.85 5.33 -22.83
N GLY A 183 0.15 5.85 -21.84
CA GLY A 183 0.25 7.24 -21.41
C GLY A 183 1.63 7.59 -20.85
N LEU A 184 2.21 6.74 -20.01
CA LEU A 184 3.59 6.90 -19.54
C LEU A 184 4.60 6.81 -20.68
N ALA A 185 4.39 5.91 -21.65
CA ALA A 185 5.25 5.82 -22.84
C ALA A 185 5.19 7.10 -23.68
N GLY A 186 3.99 7.64 -23.92
CA GLY A 186 3.77 8.90 -24.60
C GLY A 186 4.43 10.07 -23.88
N LEU A 187 4.25 10.16 -22.56
CA LEU A 187 4.88 11.18 -21.71
C LEU A 187 6.41 11.15 -21.80
N LEU A 188 7.03 9.96 -21.75
CA LEU A 188 8.47 9.83 -21.89
C LEU A 188 8.97 10.23 -23.27
N LYS A 189 8.19 9.95 -24.32
CA LYS A 189 8.50 10.37 -25.69
C LYS A 189 8.42 11.89 -25.84
N ASP A 190 7.40 12.51 -25.26
CA ASP A 190 7.22 13.97 -25.24
C ASP A 190 8.33 14.64 -24.41
N ALA A 191 8.70 14.03 -23.28
CA ALA A 191 9.82 14.46 -22.45
C ALA A 191 11.15 14.41 -23.19
N ALA A 192 11.43 13.28 -23.83
CA ALA A 192 12.67 13.06 -24.56
C ALA A 192 12.82 14.00 -25.76
N SER A 193 11.71 14.43 -26.36
CA SER A 193 11.68 15.36 -27.49
C SER A 193 11.61 16.84 -27.08
N GLY A 194 11.65 17.14 -25.77
CA GLY A 194 11.64 18.52 -25.27
C GLY A 194 10.28 19.23 -25.42
N ASN A 195 9.20 18.48 -25.65
CA ASN A 195 7.84 18.97 -25.88
C ASN A 195 6.97 19.01 -24.62
N LEU A 196 7.57 18.85 -23.43
CA LEU A 196 6.86 19.03 -22.15
C LEU A 196 6.86 20.50 -21.73
N ASP A 197 5.67 21.12 -21.71
CA ASP A 197 5.43 22.44 -21.10
C ASP A 197 5.40 22.35 -19.55
N ALA A 198 6.47 21.82 -18.95
CA ALA A 198 6.57 21.56 -17.52
C ALA A 198 6.33 22.81 -16.66
N GLU A 199 6.79 24.00 -17.08
CA GLU A 199 6.64 25.24 -16.31
C GLU A 199 5.17 25.69 -16.14
N VAL A 200 4.37 25.58 -17.20
CA VAL A 200 2.93 25.93 -17.17
C VAL A 200 2.16 24.92 -16.30
N ASN A 201 2.55 23.65 -16.38
CA ASN A 201 1.93 22.55 -15.64
C ASN A 201 2.21 22.66 -14.13
N HIS A 202 3.44 22.98 -13.72
CA HIS A 202 3.79 23.18 -12.31
C HIS A 202 3.08 24.40 -11.68
N ALA A 203 2.94 25.51 -12.43
CA ALA A 203 2.27 26.72 -11.93
C ALA A 203 0.77 26.50 -11.69
N ARG A 204 0.08 25.83 -12.63
CA ARG A 204 -1.35 25.49 -12.50
C ARG A 204 -1.58 24.48 -11.37
N ALA A 205 -0.68 23.51 -11.20
CA ALA A 205 -0.74 22.52 -10.12
C ALA A 205 -0.63 23.15 -8.73
N ARG A 206 0.27 24.12 -8.52
CA ARG A 206 0.39 24.85 -7.24
C ARG A 206 -0.89 25.59 -6.86
N GLN A 207 -1.58 26.18 -7.84
CA GLN A 207 -2.83 26.92 -7.61
C GLN A 207 -4.00 26.00 -7.23
N GLN A 208 -4.05 24.79 -7.78
CA GLN A 208 -5.06 23.78 -7.46
C GLN A 208 -4.80 23.08 -6.12
N LEU A 209 -3.54 22.76 -5.81
CA LEU A 209 -3.14 22.13 -4.54
C LEU A 209 -3.42 23.00 -3.31
N ALA A 210 -3.37 24.32 -3.45
CA ALA A 210 -3.69 25.26 -2.38
C ALA A 210 -5.18 25.23 -1.96
N GLN A 211 -6.06 24.62 -2.76
CA GLN A 211 -7.51 24.60 -2.52
C GLN A 211 -8.02 23.25 -1.98
N VAL A 212 -7.17 22.21 -1.98
CA VAL A 212 -7.59 20.86 -1.56
C VAL A 212 -7.38 20.72 -0.06
N ALA A 213 -8.44 20.94 0.71
CA ALA A 213 -8.49 20.46 2.08
C ALA A 213 -8.56 18.92 2.03
N LEU A 214 -7.49 18.25 2.45
CA LEU A 214 -7.33 16.79 2.53
C LEU A 214 -8.31 16.06 3.47
N TYR A 215 -9.44 16.70 3.80
CA TYR A 215 -10.49 16.21 4.67
C TYR A 215 -11.87 16.16 3.99
N ASP A 216 -12.04 16.72 2.80
CA ASP A 216 -13.27 16.51 2.04
C ASP A 216 -13.15 15.22 1.23
N SER A 217 -13.84 14.22 1.77
CA SER A 217 -14.27 12.96 1.18
C SER A 217 -13.23 12.19 0.36
N LEU A 218 -12.85 11.03 0.89
CA LEU A 218 -12.27 9.89 0.15
C LEU A 218 -13.18 9.40 -1.02
N PHE A 219 -14.24 10.15 -1.36
CA PHE A 219 -15.27 9.80 -2.33
C PHE A 219 -15.70 10.95 -3.26
N GLU A 220 -15.35 12.22 -3.03
CA GLU A 220 -15.73 13.32 -3.96
C GLU A 220 -14.53 13.98 -4.66
N VAL A 221 -13.32 13.83 -4.11
CA VAL A 221 -12.08 14.30 -4.76
C VAL A 221 -11.44 13.15 -5.55
N ASP A 222 -10.97 13.42 -6.76
CA ASP A 222 -10.31 12.43 -7.61
C ASP A 222 -8.99 11.94 -6.97
N ALA A 223 -8.69 10.65 -7.20
CA ALA A 223 -7.57 9.98 -6.56
C ALA A 223 -6.20 10.60 -6.87
N TRP A 224 -6.05 11.19 -8.07
CA TRP A 224 -4.82 11.85 -8.49
C TRP A 224 -4.53 13.09 -7.64
N THR A 225 -5.55 13.92 -7.41
CA THR A 225 -5.44 15.12 -6.59
C THR A 225 -5.10 14.80 -5.14
N LEU A 226 -5.69 13.73 -4.58
CA LEU A 226 -5.35 13.27 -3.23
C LEU A 226 -3.90 12.79 -3.12
N ALA A 227 -3.40 11.98 -4.06
CA ALA A 227 -2.02 11.52 -4.07
C ALA A 227 -1.01 12.69 -4.23
N ALA A 228 -1.32 13.61 -5.13
CA ALA A 228 -0.57 14.84 -5.36
C ALA A 228 -0.48 15.72 -4.10
N ALA A 229 -1.62 15.92 -3.41
CA ALA A 229 -1.68 16.71 -2.18
C ALA A 229 -0.96 16.02 -1.01
N ALA A 230 -1.07 14.68 -0.89
CA ALA A 230 -0.35 13.94 0.13
C ALA A 230 1.17 14.03 -0.04
N LEU A 231 1.67 13.94 -1.27
CA LEU A 231 3.09 14.15 -1.60
C LEU A 231 3.57 15.54 -1.17
N ALA A 232 2.81 16.59 -1.51
CA ALA A 232 3.15 17.97 -1.18
C ALA A 232 3.21 18.23 0.33
N ASN A 233 2.40 17.52 1.14
CA ASN A 233 2.39 17.65 2.59
C ASN A 233 3.44 16.77 3.30
N ALA A 234 3.89 15.68 2.66
CA ALA A 234 4.87 14.78 3.25
C ALA A 234 6.31 15.32 3.21
N GLY A 235 6.57 16.37 2.41
CA GLY A 235 7.88 17.04 2.34
C GLY A 235 7.78 18.55 2.54
N GLU A 236 8.55 19.11 3.48
CA GLU A 236 8.99 20.51 3.40
C GLU A 236 9.91 20.68 2.19
N GLY A 237 9.32 20.94 1.03
CA GLY A 237 10.04 21.24 -0.20
C GLY A 237 10.62 20.02 -0.90
N LEU A 238 10.34 19.91 -2.21
CA LEU A 238 11.22 19.41 -3.28
C LEU A 238 10.42 19.30 -4.59
N LEU A 239 9.71 20.37 -4.98
CA LEU A 239 9.39 20.58 -6.39
C LEU A 239 10.67 21.13 -7.04
N LYS A 240 11.63 20.25 -7.36
CA LYS A 240 12.85 20.61 -8.10
C LYS A 240 12.50 20.82 -9.58
N SER A 241 11.90 21.97 -9.86
CA SER A 241 11.72 22.49 -11.22
C SER A 241 13.08 22.88 -11.80
N ALA A 242 13.75 21.99 -12.55
CA ALA A 242 15.00 22.34 -13.20
C ALA A 242 15.42 21.43 -14.36
N TYR A 243 14.55 20.99 -15.29
CA TYR A 243 15.02 20.02 -16.31
C TYR A 243 14.62 20.24 -17.77
N ASN A 244 13.74 21.19 -18.11
CA ASN A 244 13.48 21.54 -19.51
C ASN A 244 14.73 22.12 -20.23
N GLY A 245 15.68 22.69 -19.48
CA GLY A 245 16.93 23.20 -20.02
C GLY A 245 17.97 22.11 -20.33
N VAL A 246 17.88 20.95 -19.67
CA VAL A 246 18.84 19.84 -19.83
C VAL A 246 18.44 18.93 -20.98
N ALA A 247 17.14 18.63 -21.14
CA ALA A 247 16.65 17.80 -22.26
C ALA A 247 17.01 18.38 -23.64
N ARG A 248 16.86 19.71 -23.81
CA ARG A 248 17.21 20.44 -25.06
C ARG A 248 18.71 20.45 -25.36
N GLN A 249 19.56 20.11 -24.39
CA GLN A 249 21.02 20.01 -24.60
C GLN A 249 21.44 18.62 -25.10
N PHE A 250 20.54 17.63 -25.06
CA PHE A 250 20.81 16.23 -25.43
C PHE A 250 19.84 15.71 -26.52
N ASP A 251 19.53 16.55 -27.52
CA ASP A 251 18.51 16.34 -28.57
C ASP A 251 18.49 14.93 -29.21
N GLU A 252 19.64 14.28 -29.39
CA GLU A 252 19.69 12.92 -29.96
C GLU A 252 19.99 11.81 -28.94
N ALA A 253 20.64 12.11 -27.81
CA ALA A 253 21.12 11.10 -26.88
C ALA A 253 20.01 10.63 -25.93
N LEU A 254 19.15 11.55 -25.51
CA LEU A 254 18.09 11.30 -24.54
C LEU A 254 16.95 10.43 -25.11
N PRO A 255 16.44 10.67 -26.35
CA PRO A 255 15.49 9.75 -26.98
C PRO A 255 16.05 8.33 -27.12
N LYS A 256 17.31 8.18 -27.54
CA LYS A 256 17.95 6.86 -27.68
C LYS A 256 18.09 6.12 -26.34
N LEU A 257 18.34 6.86 -25.25
CA LEU A 257 18.45 6.30 -23.91
C LEU A 257 17.10 5.82 -23.36
N LEU A 258 16.02 6.57 -23.61
CA LEU A 258 14.68 6.25 -23.11
C LEU A 258 13.90 5.27 -24.00
N GLN A 259 14.28 5.12 -25.28
CA GLN A 259 13.59 4.25 -26.24
C GLN A 259 13.34 2.81 -25.73
N PRO A 260 14.32 2.10 -25.12
CA PRO A 260 14.08 0.74 -24.64
C PRO A 260 13.01 0.67 -23.54
N LEU A 261 12.90 1.72 -22.73
CA LEU A 261 11.90 1.82 -21.68
C LEU A 261 10.52 2.15 -22.25
N ILE A 262 10.45 3.08 -23.22
CA ILE A 262 9.24 3.39 -23.99
C ILE A 262 8.70 2.12 -24.67
N ASP A 263 9.56 1.39 -25.40
CA ASP A 263 9.19 0.14 -26.07
C ASP A 263 8.71 -0.92 -25.07
N SER A 264 9.25 -0.93 -23.84
CA SER A 264 8.83 -1.85 -22.79
C SER A 264 7.45 -1.48 -22.25
N LEU A 265 7.18 -0.20 -22.02
CA LEU A 265 5.86 0.29 -21.62
C LEU A 265 4.79 0.02 -22.70
N GLU A 266 5.09 0.28 -23.97
CA GLU A 266 4.17 0.00 -25.08
C GLU A 266 3.86 -1.49 -25.22
N ARG A 267 4.89 -2.36 -25.08
CA ARG A 267 4.68 -3.82 -25.05
C ARG A 267 3.82 -4.27 -23.87
N LEU A 268 4.02 -3.68 -22.70
CA LEU A 268 3.20 -3.97 -21.53
C LEU A 268 1.76 -3.48 -21.73
N ALA A 269 1.55 -2.28 -22.26
CA ALA A 269 0.24 -1.74 -22.60
C ALA A 269 -0.57 -2.71 -23.48
N ALA A 270 0.08 -3.27 -24.51
CA ALA A 270 -0.56 -4.23 -25.41
C ALA A 270 -0.85 -5.60 -24.76
N ARG A 271 -0.07 -6.01 -23.76
CA ARG A 271 -0.14 -7.36 -23.16
C ARG A 271 -1.02 -7.42 -21.91
N VAL A 272 -1.11 -6.33 -21.16
CA VAL A 272 -1.83 -6.22 -19.89
C VAL A 272 -3.29 -6.66 -19.95
N PRO A 273 -4.11 -6.22 -20.93
CA PRO A 273 -5.51 -6.65 -20.99
C PRO A 273 -5.67 -8.16 -21.04
N ARG A 274 -4.80 -8.85 -21.80
CA ARG A 274 -4.80 -10.31 -21.89
C ARG A 274 -4.42 -10.97 -20.56
N PHE A 275 -3.45 -10.41 -19.84
CA PHE A 275 -3.10 -10.94 -18.52
C PHE A 275 -4.23 -10.75 -17.51
N LEU A 276 -4.87 -9.58 -17.48
CA LEU A 276 -6.00 -9.35 -16.56
C LEU A 276 -7.19 -10.25 -16.89
N ASP A 277 -7.45 -10.54 -18.16
CA ASP A 277 -8.46 -11.53 -18.57
C ASP A 277 -8.18 -12.91 -17.96
N THR A 278 -6.92 -13.35 -17.92
CA THR A 278 -6.56 -14.61 -17.26
C THR A 278 -6.81 -14.62 -15.75
N LEU A 279 -6.90 -13.45 -15.10
CA LEU A 279 -7.24 -13.35 -13.68
C LEU A 279 -8.72 -13.60 -13.40
N GLY A 280 -9.57 -13.53 -14.43
CA GLY A 280 -11.00 -13.84 -14.36
C GLY A 280 -11.30 -15.34 -14.49
N GLN A 281 -10.31 -16.16 -14.80
CA GLN A 281 -10.47 -17.59 -15.04
C GLN A 281 -10.42 -18.38 -13.73
N ALA A 282 -11.57 -18.83 -13.24
CA ALA A 282 -11.68 -19.57 -11.98
C ALA A 282 -10.93 -20.90 -11.96
N GLU A 283 -10.68 -21.51 -13.12
CA GLU A 283 -9.92 -22.77 -13.24
C GLU A 283 -8.42 -22.57 -13.01
N ARG A 284 -7.93 -21.34 -13.18
CA ARG A 284 -6.52 -21.01 -13.05
C ARG A 284 -6.19 -20.76 -11.59
N GLU A 285 -5.36 -21.60 -11.01
CA GLU A 285 -4.88 -21.40 -9.64
C GLU A 285 -4.26 -20.01 -9.49
N GLN A 286 -4.51 -19.39 -8.33
CA GLN A 286 -4.03 -18.05 -7.97
C GLN A 286 -4.63 -16.89 -8.78
N SER A 287 -5.61 -17.14 -9.67
CA SER A 287 -6.38 -16.06 -10.30
C SER A 287 -7.29 -15.34 -9.30
N ILE A 288 -7.73 -14.12 -9.61
CA ILE A 288 -8.65 -13.36 -8.75
C ILE A 288 -9.98 -14.10 -8.62
N ALA A 289 -10.51 -14.64 -9.72
CA ALA A 289 -11.72 -15.44 -9.72
C ALA A 289 -11.59 -16.68 -8.82
N TRP A 290 -10.47 -17.39 -8.90
CA TRP A 290 -10.21 -18.57 -8.08
C TRP A 290 -10.11 -18.20 -6.59
N LEU A 291 -9.39 -17.13 -6.26
CA LEU A 291 -9.28 -16.63 -4.88
C LEU A 291 -10.65 -16.25 -4.30
N LEU A 292 -11.48 -15.53 -5.08
CA LEU A 292 -12.82 -15.14 -4.67
C LEU A 292 -13.75 -16.35 -4.50
N GLN A 293 -13.70 -17.34 -5.38
CA GLN A 293 -14.50 -18.57 -5.23
C GLN A 293 -14.09 -19.37 -3.99
N ARG A 294 -12.78 -19.47 -3.69
CA ARG A 294 -12.29 -20.14 -2.49
C ARG A 294 -12.64 -19.38 -1.22
N LEU A 295 -12.59 -18.04 -1.26
CA LEU A 295 -13.07 -17.19 -0.18
C LEU A 295 -14.56 -17.41 0.07
N LEU A 296 -15.39 -17.41 -0.98
CA LEU A 296 -16.82 -17.67 -0.90
C LEU A 296 -17.14 -19.03 -0.27
N GLN A 297 -16.46 -20.09 -0.72
CA GLN A 297 -16.57 -21.43 -0.14
C GLN A 297 -16.24 -21.43 1.35
N THR A 298 -15.19 -20.71 1.74
CA THR A 298 -14.74 -20.63 3.14
C THR A 298 -15.75 -19.89 4.01
N VAL A 299 -16.28 -18.76 3.52
CA VAL A 299 -17.29 -17.94 4.21
C VAL A 299 -18.60 -18.73 4.39
N ARG A 300 -19.07 -19.42 3.34
CA ARG A 300 -20.27 -20.26 3.42
C ARG A 300 -20.11 -21.44 4.38
N ALA A 301 -18.91 -22.04 4.45
CA ALA A 301 -18.61 -23.12 5.37
C ALA A 301 -18.47 -22.64 6.84
N HIS A 302 -18.18 -21.36 7.06
CA HIS A 302 -17.96 -20.76 8.38
C HIS A 302 -18.82 -19.50 8.55
N PRO A 303 -20.16 -19.66 8.60
CA PRO A 303 -21.05 -18.52 8.73
C PRO A 303 -20.73 -17.74 10.01
N PRO A 304 -20.94 -16.41 10.01
CA PRO A 304 -20.70 -15.57 11.18
C PRO A 304 -21.48 -16.10 12.37
N GLN A 305 -20.81 -16.30 13.51
CA GLN A 305 -21.49 -16.69 14.74
C GLN A 305 -22.45 -15.56 15.16
N ARG A 306 -23.76 -15.86 15.15
CA ARG A 306 -24.79 -14.93 15.62
C ARG A 306 -24.72 -14.82 17.15
N GLY A 307 -24.24 -13.68 17.62
CA GLY A 307 -24.35 -13.26 19.01
C GLY A 307 -23.11 -13.61 19.85
N MET A 308 -22.44 -12.59 20.38
CA MET A 308 -21.73 -12.78 21.64
C MET A 308 -22.77 -13.14 22.68
N ALA A 309 -22.64 -14.31 23.31
CA ALA A 309 -23.39 -14.62 24.51
C ALA A 309 -23.04 -13.56 25.56
N ALA A 310 -23.95 -12.62 25.82
CA ALA A 310 -23.84 -11.81 27.02
C ALA A 310 -23.99 -12.78 28.18
N ALA A 311 -22.97 -12.91 29.03
CA ALA A 311 -23.11 -13.57 30.31
C ALA A 311 -24.11 -12.76 31.15
N VAL A 312 -25.39 -13.09 31.03
CA VAL A 312 -26.47 -12.51 31.81
C VAL A 312 -26.48 -13.24 33.15
N LYS A 313 -26.13 -12.53 34.23
CA LYS A 313 -26.44 -13.03 35.58
C LYS A 313 -27.95 -13.15 35.71
N ALA A 314 -28.43 -14.26 36.26
CA ALA A 314 -29.83 -14.38 36.67
C ALA A 314 -30.23 -13.13 37.48
N ASP A 315 -31.39 -12.54 37.19
CA ASP A 315 -31.93 -11.28 37.73
C ASP A 315 -31.32 -9.95 37.23
N THR A 316 -30.63 -9.91 36.09
CA THR A 316 -30.26 -8.62 35.47
C THR A 316 -30.60 -8.54 33.98
N THR A 317 -31.33 -7.51 33.57
CA THR A 317 -31.48 -7.13 32.16
C THR A 317 -30.26 -6.32 31.73
N ARG A 318 -29.36 -6.91 30.94
CA ARG A 318 -28.34 -6.18 30.19
C ARG A 318 -28.69 -6.20 28.71
N GLN A 319 -28.78 -5.02 28.12
CA GLN A 319 -28.81 -4.89 26.67
C GLN A 319 -27.38 -4.97 26.16
N ALA A 320 -27.08 -5.98 25.34
CA ALA A 320 -25.86 -5.98 24.54
C ALA A 320 -26.05 -4.93 23.45
N ARG A 321 -25.52 -3.72 23.66
CA ARG A 321 -25.51 -2.70 22.63
C ARG A 321 -24.45 -3.07 21.61
N HIS A 322 -24.88 -3.37 20.40
CA HIS A 322 -23.99 -3.56 19.27
C HIS A 322 -23.30 -2.22 18.98
N VAL A 323 -22.06 -2.06 19.44
CA VAL A 323 -21.22 -0.92 19.09
C VAL A 323 -20.63 -1.23 17.72
N LEU A 324 -21.16 -0.59 16.67
CA LEU A 324 -20.55 -0.60 15.34
C LEU A 324 -19.13 -0.05 15.51
N SER A 325 -18.11 -0.87 15.33
CA SER A 325 -16.75 -0.34 15.17
C SER A 325 -16.67 0.32 13.80
N GLU A 326 -16.31 1.59 13.80
CA GLU A 326 -16.24 2.47 12.64
C GLU A 326 -14.95 2.17 11.84
N GLY A 327 -15.05 2.22 10.50
CA GLY A 327 -13.94 2.11 9.56
C GLY A 327 -13.89 0.83 8.70
N HIS A 328 -13.71 0.99 7.38
CA HIS A 328 -13.24 -0.10 6.52
C HIS A 328 -11.72 -0.23 6.66
N ASN A 329 -11.19 -1.43 6.45
CA ASN A 329 -9.75 -1.64 6.40
C ASN A 329 -9.22 -1.40 4.99
N GLU A 330 -7.99 -0.93 4.89
CA GLU A 330 -7.32 -0.71 3.62
C GLU A 330 -5.92 -1.32 3.63
N SER A 331 -5.48 -1.79 2.47
CA SER A 331 -4.13 -2.35 2.30
C SER A 331 -3.18 -1.34 1.69
N LEU A 332 -1.93 -1.35 2.18
CA LEU A 332 -0.87 -0.47 1.69
C LEU A 332 0.41 -1.26 1.47
N SER A 333 1.11 -0.97 0.38
CA SER A 333 2.46 -1.50 0.14
C SER A 333 3.56 -0.68 0.82
N ARG A 334 3.28 0.58 1.16
CA ARG A 334 4.21 1.53 1.79
C ARG A 334 3.52 2.28 2.93
N GLN A 335 4.23 2.45 4.04
CA GLN A 335 3.82 3.27 5.17
C GLN A 335 4.94 4.25 5.53
N ALA A 336 4.57 5.37 6.13
CA ALA A 336 5.53 6.32 6.66
C ALA A 336 6.36 5.67 7.77
N PRO A 337 7.64 6.05 7.92
CA PRO A 337 8.47 5.53 9.00
C PRO A 337 7.87 5.93 10.37
N VAL A 338 7.80 4.95 11.27
CA VAL A 338 7.26 5.17 12.61
C VAL A 338 8.17 6.13 13.39
N ARG A 339 7.57 7.16 14.00
CA ARG A 339 8.29 8.20 14.76
C ARG A 339 8.37 7.92 16.26
N GLN A 340 7.48 7.09 16.80
CA GLN A 340 7.35 6.86 18.24
C GLN A 340 7.24 5.38 18.56
N ALA A 341 7.73 5.00 19.75
CA ALA A 341 7.56 3.65 20.24
C ALA A 341 6.08 3.41 20.58
N PRO A 342 5.55 2.20 20.30
CA PRO A 342 4.18 1.86 20.66
C PRO A 342 4.00 1.94 22.18
N ASN A 343 2.85 2.47 22.62
CA ASN A 343 2.54 2.54 24.03
C ASN A 343 2.05 1.16 24.53
N PRO A 344 2.80 0.47 25.42
CA PRO A 344 2.43 -0.86 25.92
C PRO A 344 1.09 -0.89 26.66
N ARG A 345 0.60 0.25 27.14
CA ARG A 345 -0.68 0.33 27.88
C ARG A 345 -1.89 0.57 26.98
N LYS A 346 -1.69 0.98 25.73
CA LYS A 346 -2.78 1.25 24.78
C LYS A 346 -3.08 0.06 23.88
N ASN A 347 -2.10 -0.82 23.63
CA ASN A 347 -2.21 -1.95 22.71
C ASN A 347 -2.02 -3.28 23.45
N GLY A 348 -2.97 -4.21 23.28
CA GLY A 348 -2.95 -5.54 23.88
C GLY A 348 -1.79 -6.47 23.45
N PRO A 349 -1.23 -6.37 22.23
CA PRO A 349 -0.04 -7.14 21.84
C PRO A 349 1.26 -6.60 22.45
N CYS A 350 2.22 -7.49 22.70
CA CYS A 350 3.55 -7.11 23.18
C CYS A 350 4.25 -6.17 22.16
N PRO A 351 4.77 -4.99 22.59
CA PRO A 351 5.40 -4.03 21.68
C PRO A 351 6.83 -4.41 21.25
N CYS A 352 7.40 -5.45 21.85
CA CYS A 352 8.77 -5.87 21.65
C CYS A 352 8.91 -7.39 21.57
N THR A 353 10.02 -7.85 21.01
CA THR A 353 10.44 -9.24 21.04
C THR A 353 10.81 -9.68 22.45
N ALA A 354 10.96 -10.99 22.67
CA ALA A 354 11.49 -11.54 23.92
C ALA A 354 12.92 -11.08 24.26
N HIS A 355 13.63 -10.49 23.30
CA HIS A 355 14.99 -9.96 23.46
C HIS A 355 15.00 -8.41 23.52
N SER A 356 13.88 -7.80 23.91
CA SER A 356 13.73 -6.35 24.11
C SER A 356 13.99 -5.47 22.87
N ILE A 357 13.83 -6.03 21.67
CA ILE A 357 13.81 -5.27 20.42
C ILE A 357 12.38 -4.80 20.14
N GLY A 358 12.15 -3.49 20.08
CA GLY A 358 10.84 -2.90 19.77
C GLY A 358 10.42 -3.18 18.33
N TYR A 359 9.18 -3.65 18.10
CA TYR A 359 8.70 -4.01 16.76
C TYR A 359 8.58 -2.82 15.81
N ALA A 360 8.19 -1.65 16.32
CA ALA A 360 7.91 -0.50 15.47
C ALA A 360 9.17 0.29 15.07
N LEU A 361 10.07 0.51 16.02
CA LEU A 361 11.29 1.30 15.79
C LEU A 361 12.54 0.43 15.59
N GLY A 362 12.45 -0.88 15.82
CA GLY A 362 13.62 -1.78 15.80
C GLY A 362 14.66 -1.47 16.87
N ASN A 363 14.32 -0.66 17.87
CA ASN A 363 15.28 -0.22 18.87
C ASN A 363 15.41 -1.27 19.98
N GLU A 364 16.64 -1.48 20.41
CA GLU A 364 16.93 -2.31 21.58
C GLU A 364 16.78 -1.46 22.83
N LEU A 365 16.00 -1.96 23.78
CA LEU A 365 15.80 -1.31 25.09
C LEU A 365 16.27 -2.27 26.19
N LEU A 366 17.31 -1.89 26.92
CA LEU A 366 17.85 -2.72 28.01
C LEU A 366 17.91 -1.90 29.30
N SER A 367 17.16 -2.31 30.31
CA SER A 367 17.27 -1.73 31.65
C SER A 367 18.15 -2.62 32.54
N HIS A 368 19.24 -2.06 33.05
CA HIS A 368 20.13 -2.70 34.03
C HIS A 368 20.04 -1.96 35.35
N THR A 369 19.69 -2.67 36.42
CA THR A 369 19.73 -2.12 37.77
C THR A 369 21.13 -2.31 38.31
N ASP A 370 21.86 -1.21 38.49
CA ASP A 370 23.25 -1.28 38.95
C ASP A 370 23.32 -1.58 40.45
N PHE A 371 22.48 -0.91 41.24
CA PHE A 371 22.38 -1.17 42.67
C PHE A 371 20.99 -0.85 43.20
N SER A 372 20.64 -1.52 44.30
CA SER A 372 19.44 -1.24 45.09
C SER A 372 19.83 -1.23 46.56
N LEU A 373 19.70 -0.08 47.20
CA LEU A 373 19.98 0.13 48.61
C LEU A 373 18.65 0.09 49.38
N SER A 374 18.55 -0.88 50.28
CA SER A 374 17.41 -1.02 51.18
C SER A 374 17.54 -0.05 52.36
N GLY A 375 16.42 0.47 52.86
CA GLY A 375 16.39 1.40 53.99
C GLY A 375 15.02 2.04 54.19
N PRO A 376 14.87 2.95 55.15
CA PRO A 376 13.64 3.71 55.35
C PRO A 376 13.27 4.56 54.11
N PHE A 377 14.25 4.90 53.28
CA PHE A 377 14.07 5.47 51.94
C PHE A 377 14.85 4.62 50.93
N PRO A 378 14.22 3.60 50.31
CA PRO A 378 14.91 2.74 49.37
C PRO A 378 15.35 3.53 48.13
N VAL A 379 16.60 3.34 47.72
CA VAL A 379 17.16 3.95 46.50
C VAL A 379 17.55 2.84 45.54
N THR A 380 16.91 2.82 44.37
CA THR A 380 17.26 1.92 43.28
C THR A 380 17.77 2.74 42.11
N TRP A 381 18.96 2.41 41.63
CA TRP A 381 19.55 3.03 40.46
C TRP A 381 19.50 2.08 39.28
N THR A 382 18.77 2.49 38.24
CA THR A 382 18.59 1.71 37.01
C THR A 382 19.00 2.56 35.83
N ARG A 383 19.97 2.07 35.05
CA ARG A 383 20.31 2.62 33.74
C ARG A 383 19.46 1.95 32.68
N THR A 384 18.93 2.73 31.74
CA THR A 384 18.17 2.22 30.60
C THR A 384 18.87 2.60 29.33
N TYR A 385 19.49 1.62 28.68
CA TYR A 385 20.10 1.77 27.37
C TYR A 385 19.03 1.71 26.27
N ASN A 386 19.17 2.58 25.27
CA ASN A 386 18.37 2.58 24.06
C ASN A 386 19.27 2.78 22.84
N SER A 387 19.28 1.84 21.91
CA SER A 387 20.18 1.89 20.75
C SER A 387 19.98 3.11 19.83
N ARG A 388 18.86 3.84 19.95
CA ARG A 388 18.63 5.09 19.21
C ARG A 388 19.23 6.33 19.88
N LEU A 389 19.80 6.17 21.06
CA LEU A 389 20.53 7.20 21.79
C LEU A 389 22.04 7.03 21.66
N ASP A 390 22.52 6.25 20.68
CA ASP A 390 23.95 6.05 20.37
C ASP A 390 24.75 7.36 20.28
N LYS A 391 24.13 8.44 19.76
CA LYS A 391 24.73 9.77 19.70
C LYS A 391 25.05 10.37 21.08
N LEU A 392 24.43 9.85 22.14
CA LEU A 392 24.67 10.24 23.53
C LEU A 392 25.71 9.34 24.23
N ASP A 393 26.21 8.28 23.58
CA ASP A 393 27.20 7.35 24.16
C ASP A 393 28.48 8.08 24.61
N ASN A 394 28.87 9.12 23.86
CA ASN A 394 30.05 9.94 24.17
C ASN A 394 29.77 11.09 25.16
N GLY A 395 28.54 11.18 25.68
CA GLY A 395 28.15 12.18 26.66
C GLY A 395 28.71 11.89 28.05
N ILE A 396 28.77 12.91 28.91
CA ILE A 396 29.30 12.78 30.29
C ILE A 396 28.50 11.78 31.17
N LEU A 397 27.28 11.43 30.74
CA LEU A 397 26.41 10.46 31.40
C LEU A 397 26.25 9.16 30.59
N GLY A 398 26.83 9.05 29.39
CA GLY A 398 26.54 7.98 28.42
C GLY A 398 25.10 8.02 27.89
N ALA A 399 24.74 7.05 27.04
CA ALA A 399 23.37 6.84 26.55
C ALA A 399 22.47 6.08 27.53
#